data_AF-A0A336N7X7-F1
#
_entry.id   AF-A0A336N7X7-F1
#
_cell.length_a   1.000
_cell.length_b   1.000
_cell.length_c   1.000
_cell.angle_alpha   90.00
_cell.angle_beta   90.00
_cell.angle_gamma   90.00
#
_symmetry.space_group_name_H-M   'P 1'
#
loop_
_entity.id
_entity.type
_entity.pdbx_description
1 polymer ?
#
loop_
_entity_poly.entity_id
_entity_poly.type
_entity_poly.pdbx_seq_one_letter_code
_entity_poly.pdbx_strand_id
1 'polypeptide(L)'
;MQVGPKTEPIKDEVLDFDTVMTRMDSFMDWLATQYVTALNIIHFMHDKYAYEAALMAFHDRDVYRTMACGIAGLSVAADSLAAIKYAKVKPIRGDIKDKDGNVVASNVATDFEIEGEYPQFGNNDPRVDDIACDLVERFMKKIQTHKTYRNATPTQSVLTITSNVVYGKKQVIHRTVVVQERHLDQVQTQCTVVTKKVR
;
A
#
# COMPACT_ATOMS: atom_id res chain seq x y z
N MET A 1 -15.71 12.04 0.78
CA MET A 1 -16.00 11.05 -0.30
C MET A 1 -15.78 9.64 0.24
N GLN A 2 -16.74 8.74 0.05
CA GLN A 2 -16.58 7.31 0.39
C GLN A 2 -15.86 6.58 -0.76
N VAL A 3 -14.95 5.66 -0.47
CA VAL A 3 -14.16 4.92 -1.49
C VAL A 3 -14.25 3.41 -1.30
N GLY A 4 -13.89 2.91 -0.10
CA GLY A 4 -14.11 1.50 0.26
C GLY A 4 -15.55 1.23 0.75
N PRO A 5 -15.85 -0.01 1.19
CA PRO A 5 -17.13 -0.35 1.81
C PRO A 5 -17.48 0.58 2.98
N LYS A 6 -18.76 0.86 3.19
CA LYS A 6 -19.20 1.69 4.32
C LYS A 6 -19.10 0.88 5.61
N THR A 7 -18.09 1.16 6.43
CA THR A 7 -17.87 0.57 7.76
C THR A 7 -17.87 1.65 8.82
N GLU A 8 -18.33 1.34 10.04
CA GLU A 8 -18.14 2.23 11.19
C GLU A 8 -16.65 2.52 11.42
N PRO A 9 -16.24 3.79 11.63
CA PRO A 9 -14.86 4.13 11.92
C PRO A 9 -14.45 3.61 13.31
N ILE A 10 -13.14 3.42 13.51
CA ILE A 10 -12.54 3.19 14.83
C ILE A 10 -12.74 4.46 15.66
N LYS A 11 -13.33 4.36 16.86
CA LYS A 11 -13.77 5.52 17.67
C LYS A 11 -12.87 5.80 18.87
N ASP A 12 -11.90 4.92 19.10
CA ASP A 12 -11.05 4.87 20.28
C ASP A 12 -10.06 6.05 20.34
N GLU A 13 -9.67 6.44 21.56
CA GLU A 13 -8.73 7.55 21.82
C GLU A 13 -7.26 7.14 21.63
N VAL A 14 -6.97 5.86 21.82
CA VAL A 14 -5.69 5.22 21.49
C VAL A 14 -6.00 4.07 20.54
N LEU A 15 -5.23 3.92 19.47
CA LEU A 15 -5.41 2.82 18.52
C LEU A 15 -4.94 1.50 19.13
N ASP A 16 -5.80 0.49 19.06
CA ASP A 16 -5.46 -0.91 19.35
C ASP A 16 -4.97 -1.63 18.07
N PHE A 17 -3.93 -2.45 18.21
CA PHE A 17 -3.32 -3.19 17.11
C PHE A 17 -4.26 -4.23 16.51
N ASP A 18 -4.92 -5.06 17.34
CA ASP A 18 -5.74 -6.17 16.84
C ASP A 18 -7.01 -5.64 16.16
N THR A 19 -7.60 -4.56 16.70
CA THR A 19 -8.72 -3.83 16.10
C THR A 19 -8.34 -3.21 14.75
N VAL A 20 -7.20 -2.51 14.67
CA VAL A 20 -6.71 -1.93 13.40
C VAL A 20 -6.41 -3.02 12.38
N MET A 21 -5.70 -4.09 12.78
CA MET A 21 -5.30 -5.17 11.89
C MET A 21 -6.52 -5.96 11.37
N THR A 22 -7.52 -6.23 12.21
CA THR A 22 -8.77 -6.89 11.78
C THR A 22 -9.53 -6.06 10.74
N ARG A 23 -9.57 -4.72 10.91
CA ARG A 23 -10.16 -3.82 9.90
C ARG A 23 -9.31 -3.75 8.63
N MET A 24 -7.98 -3.72 8.75
CA MET A 24 -7.07 -3.72 7.61
C MET A 24 -7.21 -5.00 6.77
N ASP A 25 -7.21 -6.18 7.39
CA ASP A 25 -7.36 -7.47 6.74
C ASP A 25 -8.70 -7.57 5.95
N SER A 26 -9.79 -7.04 6.53
CA SER A 26 -11.10 -6.91 5.87
C SER A 26 -11.08 -5.97 4.65
N PHE A 27 -10.36 -4.86 4.72
CA PHE A 27 -10.17 -3.94 3.59
C PHE A 27 -9.23 -4.51 2.52
N MET A 28 -8.27 -5.38 2.90
CA MET A 28 -7.39 -6.08 1.97
C MET A 28 -8.15 -7.09 1.09
N ASP A 29 -9.21 -7.74 1.59
CA ASP A 29 -10.08 -8.60 0.76
C ASP A 29 -10.77 -7.78 -0.33
N TRP A 30 -11.44 -6.69 0.07
CA TRP A 30 -12.10 -5.78 -0.87
C TRP A 30 -11.11 -5.23 -1.91
N LEU A 31 -9.92 -4.81 -1.47
CA LEU A 31 -8.88 -4.30 -2.35
C LEU A 31 -8.38 -5.37 -3.33
N ALA A 32 -8.18 -6.61 -2.88
CA ALA A 32 -7.81 -7.73 -3.76
C ALA A 32 -8.89 -7.97 -4.83
N THR A 33 -10.18 -7.98 -4.45
CA THR A 33 -11.29 -8.10 -5.41
C THR A 33 -11.29 -6.97 -6.44
N GLN A 34 -11.17 -5.71 -6.02
CA GLN A 34 -11.14 -4.59 -6.97
C GLN A 34 -9.92 -4.65 -7.88
N TYR A 35 -8.73 -4.96 -7.33
CA TYR A 35 -7.48 -4.95 -8.07
C TYR A 35 -7.42 -6.07 -9.12
N VAL A 36 -7.76 -7.31 -8.76
CA VAL A 36 -7.79 -8.42 -9.73
C VAL A 36 -8.88 -8.22 -10.77
N THR A 37 -10.04 -7.66 -10.39
CA THR A 37 -11.10 -7.32 -11.36
C THR A 37 -10.63 -6.27 -12.38
N ALA A 38 -9.94 -5.22 -11.92
CA ALA A 38 -9.38 -4.21 -12.79
C ALA A 38 -8.31 -4.79 -13.74
N LEU A 39 -7.36 -5.58 -13.22
CA LEU A 39 -6.34 -6.23 -14.05
C LEU A 39 -6.93 -7.21 -15.07
N ASN A 40 -7.96 -7.97 -14.69
CA ASN A 40 -8.67 -8.87 -15.62
C ASN A 40 -9.28 -8.10 -16.80
N ILE A 41 -9.87 -6.93 -16.56
CA ILE A 41 -10.42 -6.07 -17.62
C ILE A 41 -9.28 -5.48 -18.47
N ILE A 42 -8.20 -4.98 -17.85
CA ILE A 42 -7.04 -4.40 -18.55
C ILE A 42 -6.43 -5.43 -19.50
N HIS A 43 -6.07 -6.63 -19.02
CA HIS A 43 -5.42 -7.64 -19.85
C HIS A 43 -6.36 -8.22 -20.92
N PHE A 44 -7.65 -8.39 -20.65
CA PHE A 44 -8.62 -8.79 -21.68
C PHE A 44 -8.71 -7.76 -22.82
N MET A 45 -8.72 -6.46 -22.49
CA MET A 45 -8.78 -5.40 -23.50
C MET A 45 -7.43 -5.21 -24.22
N HIS A 46 -6.30 -5.47 -23.55
CA HIS A 46 -4.97 -5.44 -24.18
C HIS A 46 -4.80 -6.57 -25.21
N ASP A 47 -5.07 -7.82 -24.81
CA ASP A 47 -5.06 -9.00 -25.71
C ASP A 47 -6.02 -8.82 -26.91
N LYS A 48 -7.10 -8.03 -26.76
CA LYS A 48 -8.08 -7.78 -27.83
C LYS A 48 -7.73 -6.63 -28.77
N TYR A 49 -7.20 -5.51 -28.27
CA TYR A 49 -7.05 -4.27 -29.04
C TYR A 49 -5.60 -3.80 -29.23
N ALA A 50 -4.65 -4.34 -28.47
CA ALA A 50 -3.25 -3.88 -28.44
C ALA A 50 -2.24 -5.05 -28.40
N TYR A 51 -2.64 -6.24 -28.87
CA TYR A 51 -1.84 -7.46 -28.81
C TYR A 51 -0.45 -7.27 -29.43
N GLU A 52 0.59 -7.56 -28.65
CA GLU A 52 2.00 -7.32 -28.93
C GLU A 52 2.59 -8.33 -29.93
N ALA A 53 1.94 -8.54 -31.08
CA ALA A 53 2.23 -9.58 -32.06
C ALA A 53 3.72 -9.67 -32.44
N ALA A 54 4.40 -8.53 -32.58
CA ALA A 54 5.83 -8.48 -32.91
C ALA A 54 6.74 -9.04 -31.80
N LEU A 55 6.36 -8.92 -30.52
CA LEU A 55 7.09 -9.50 -29.40
C LEU A 55 6.70 -10.97 -29.20
N MET A 56 5.40 -11.26 -29.32
CA MET A 56 4.85 -12.61 -29.17
C MET A 56 5.29 -13.58 -30.28
N ALA A 57 5.67 -13.07 -31.46
CA ALA A 57 6.25 -13.86 -32.55
C ALA A 57 7.64 -14.45 -32.24
N PHE A 58 8.35 -13.93 -31.22
CA PHE A 58 9.63 -14.46 -30.74
C PHE A 58 9.51 -15.33 -29.49
N HIS A 59 8.29 -15.73 -29.11
CA HIS A 59 8.02 -16.62 -28.00
C HIS A 59 7.51 -17.98 -28.48
N ASP A 60 7.66 -19.01 -27.64
CA ASP A 60 6.99 -20.30 -27.84
C ASP A 60 5.46 -20.15 -27.91
N ARG A 61 4.81 -21.08 -28.61
CA ARG A 61 3.34 -21.11 -28.80
C ARG A 61 2.55 -20.88 -27.51
N ASP A 62 2.95 -21.55 -26.43
CA ASP A 62 2.19 -21.64 -25.18
C ASP A 62 2.89 -20.88 -24.03
N VAL A 63 2.99 -19.55 -24.17
CA VAL A 63 3.64 -18.69 -23.16
C VAL A 63 2.94 -18.79 -21.78
N TYR A 64 3.70 -19.16 -20.75
CA TYR A 64 3.28 -19.09 -19.35
C TYR A 64 3.05 -17.62 -18.94
N ARG A 65 1.92 -17.34 -18.29
CA ARG A 65 1.48 -15.98 -17.94
C ARG A 65 1.30 -15.84 -16.45
N THR A 66 1.75 -14.72 -15.90
CA THR A 66 1.56 -14.35 -14.50
C THR A 66 0.73 -13.08 -14.37
N MET A 67 -0.10 -12.99 -13.34
CA MET A 67 -0.88 -11.80 -13.00
C MET A 67 -0.11 -11.04 -11.92
N ALA A 68 0.74 -10.10 -12.34
CA ALA A 68 1.68 -9.41 -11.47
C ALA A 68 1.03 -8.26 -10.68
N CYS A 69 0.80 -8.48 -9.39
CA CYS A 69 0.19 -7.51 -8.48
C CYS A 69 1.27 -6.74 -7.67
N GLY A 70 1.29 -5.41 -7.78
CA GLY A 70 2.22 -4.56 -7.03
C GLY A 70 1.70 -4.14 -5.66
N ILE A 71 2.53 -4.22 -4.62
CA ILE A 71 2.33 -3.50 -3.35
C ILE A 71 3.14 -2.20 -3.38
N ALA A 72 2.50 -1.11 -2.96
CA ALA A 72 3.14 0.19 -2.74
C ALA A 72 3.09 0.59 -1.25
N GLY A 73 4.15 1.23 -0.75
CA GLY A 73 4.17 1.80 0.60
C GLY A 73 4.32 0.80 1.76
N LEU A 74 4.83 -0.42 1.50
CA LEU A 74 4.94 -1.49 2.52
C LEU A 74 5.61 -1.03 3.82
N SER A 75 6.74 -0.32 3.75
CA SER A 75 7.45 0.18 4.94
C SER A 75 6.64 1.20 5.74
N VAL A 76 5.80 2.01 5.09
CA VAL A 76 4.90 2.95 5.78
C VAL A 76 3.78 2.19 6.51
N ALA A 77 3.25 1.12 5.92
CA ALA A 77 2.26 0.26 6.56
C ALA A 77 2.86 -0.52 7.75
N ALA A 78 4.04 -1.12 7.58
CA ALA A 78 4.76 -1.82 8.64
C ALA A 78 5.13 -0.89 9.81
N ASP A 79 5.69 0.29 9.53
CA ASP A 79 6.01 1.29 10.55
C ASP A 79 4.77 1.82 11.28
N SER A 80 3.65 2.02 10.57
CA SER A 80 2.39 2.46 11.20
C SER A 80 1.83 1.38 12.14
N LEU A 81 1.87 0.11 11.73
CA LEU A 81 1.46 -1.02 12.56
C LEU A 81 2.40 -1.25 13.74
N ALA A 82 3.72 -1.08 13.55
CA ALA A 82 4.70 -1.13 14.64
C ALA A 82 4.51 0.03 15.64
N ALA A 83 4.22 1.25 15.17
CA ALA A 83 3.89 2.37 16.04
C ALA A 83 2.66 2.08 16.90
N ILE A 84 1.58 1.55 16.32
CA ILE A 84 0.35 1.17 17.04
C ILE A 84 0.59 0.01 18.03
N LYS A 85 1.54 -0.88 17.74
CA LYS A 85 1.84 -2.07 18.57
C LYS A 85 2.81 -1.80 19.72
N TYR A 86 3.74 -0.86 19.56
CA TYR A 86 4.86 -0.65 20.50
C TYR A 86 4.90 0.75 21.14
N ALA A 87 4.15 1.72 20.63
CA ALA A 87 3.95 3.04 21.22
C ALA A 87 2.44 3.34 21.37
N LYS A 88 2.06 4.41 22.07
CA LYS A 88 0.65 4.84 22.11
C LYS A 88 0.38 5.78 20.95
N VAL A 89 -0.52 5.40 20.04
CA VAL A 89 -0.91 6.23 18.88
C VAL A 89 -2.31 6.78 19.09
N LYS A 90 -2.44 8.11 19.18
CA LYS A 90 -3.73 8.82 19.35
C LYS A 90 -4.12 9.47 18.03
N PRO A 91 -5.28 9.13 17.43
CA PRO A 91 -5.72 9.74 16.18
C PRO A 91 -6.24 11.16 16.43
N ILE A 92 -5.59 12.16 15.84
CA ILE A 92 -6.09 13.54 15.81
C ILE A 92 -7.19 13.60 14.75
N ARG A 93 -8.41 13.94 15.16
CA ARG A 93 -9.61 13.86 14.32
C ARG A 93 -10.04 15.23 13.83
N GLY A 94 -10.44 15.30 12.56
CA GLY A 94 -10.86 16.54 11.91
C GLY A 94 -11.90 16.31 10.81
N ASP A 95 -12.46 17.42 10.34
CA ASP A 95 -13.47 17.45 9.29
C ASP A 95 -12.82 17.75 7.94
N ILE A 96 -12.87 16.78 7.03
CA ILE A 96 -12.35 16.93 5.67
C ILE A 96 -13.34 17.77 4.86
N LYS A 97 -12.88 18.92 4.41
CA LYS A 97 -13.53 19.77 3.42
C LYS A 97 -12.88 19.53 2.06
N ASP A 98 -13.64 19.53 0.98
CA ASP A 98 -13.03 19.65 -0.36
C ASP A 98 -13.08 21.12 -0.85
N LYS A 99 -12.80 21.37 -2.12
CA LYS A 99 -12.37 22.68 -2.66
C LYS A 99 -13.40 23.79 -2.46
N ASP A 100 -14.68 23.45 -2.50
CA ASP A 100 -15.80 24.39 -2.34
C ASP A 100 -16.10 24.70 -0.86
N GLY A 101 -15.25 24.26 0.07
CA GLY A 101 -15.38 24.50 1.52
C GLY A 101 -16.38 23.59 2.26
N ASN A 102 -17.21 22.85 1.51
CA ASN A 102 -18.19 21.90 2.04
C ASN A 102 -17.52 20.72 2.76
N VAL A 103 -18.05 20.33 3.93
CA VAL A 103 -17.58 19.16 4.68
C VAL A 103 -18.03 17.87 3.97
N VAL A 104 -17.06 17.06 3.54
CA VAL A 104 -17.27 15.82 2.75
C VAL A 104 -16.97 14.53 3.54
N ALA A 105 -16.46 14.66 4.77
CA ALA A 105 -16.45 13.66 5.83
C ALA A 105 -16.08 14.32 7.17
N SER A 106 -16.83 14.05 8.24
CA SER A 106 -16.53 14.54 9.59
C SER A 106 -15.84 13.48 10.46
N ASN A 107 -15.12 13.92 11.50
CA ASN A 107 -14.49 13.06 12.52
C ASN A 107 -13.51 12.00 11.95
N VAL A 108 -12.80 12.33 10.86
CA VAL A 108 -11.80 11.48 10.23
C VAL A 108 -10.45 11.65 10.91
N ALA A 109 -9.65 10.61 11.06
CA ALA A 109 -8.26 10.75 11.52
C ALA A 109 -7.44 11.52 10.47
N THR A 110 -7.02 12.73 10.79
CA THR A 110 -6.31 13.67 9.92
C THR A 110 -4.84 13.87 10.30
N ASP A 111 -4.43 13.43 11.50
CA ASP A 111 -3.03 13.28 11.91
C ASP A 111 -2.95 12.29 13.09
N PHE A 112 -1.75 11.96 13.58
CA PHE A 112 -1.55 11.02 14.69
C PHE A 112 -0.46 11.47 15.66
N GLU A 113 -0.81 11.64 16.94
CA GLU A 113 0.19 11.82 18.01
C GLU A 113 0.75 10.44 18.40
N ILE A 114 2.08 10.34 18.53
CA ILE A 114 2.77 9.11 18.93
C ILE A 114 3.54 9.37 20.23
N GLU A 115 3.17 8.66 21.29
CA GLU A 115 3.79 8.73 22.61
C GLU A 115 4.56 7.42 22.87
N GLY A 116 5.87 7.45 22.59
CA GLY A 116 6.79 6.31 22.73
C GLY A 116 7.65 6.07 21.48
N GLU A 117 8.73 5.30 21.64
CA GLU A 117 9.60 4.84 20.54
C GLU A 117 9.09 3.50 19.98
N TYR A 118 9.21 3.30 18.67
CA TYR A 118 8.79 2.08 17.97
C TYR A 118 9.85 1.60 16.96
N PRO A 119 9.97 0.29 16.71
CA PRO A 119 10.91 -0.24 15.72
C PRO A 119 10.49 0.16 14.29
N GLN A 120 11.47 0.57 13.48
CA GLN A 120 11.26 1.03 12.10
C GLN A 120 11.84 0.02 11.10
N PHE A 121 11.09 -0.27 10.04
CA PHE A 121 11.40 -1.27 9.02
C PHE A 121 12.76 -1.05 8.35
N GLY A 122 13.48 -2.14 8.10
CA GLY A 122 14.80 -2.09 7.45
C GLY A 122 15.98 -1.78 8.37
N ASN A 123 15.76 -1.76 9.69
CA ASN A 123 16.83 -1.71 10.71
C ASN A 123 17.23 -3.11 11.22
N ASN A 124 16.74 -4.19 10.59
CA ASN A 124 16.94 -5.58 11.00
C ASN A 124 16.40 -5.83 12.44
N ASP A 125 15.13 -5.46 12.65
CA ASP A 125 14.38 -5.68 13.88
C ASP A 125 13.14 -6.53 13.56
N PRO A 126 13.13 -7.83 13.95
CA PRO A 126 12.03 -8.74 13.63
C PRO A 126 10.65 -8.20 14.03
N ARG A 127 10.55 -7.37 15.07
CA ARG A 127 9.28 -6.82 15.57
C ARG A 127 8.51 -5.99 14.53
N VAL A 128 9.19 -5.45 13.52
CA VAL A 128 8.59 -4.70 12.40
C VAL A 128 8.83 -5.40 11.06
N ASP A 129 9.97 -6.08 10.89
CA ASP A 129 10.27 -6.82 9.67
C ASP A 129 9.33 -8.04 9.51
N ASP A 130 8.95 -8.73 10.60
CA ASP A 130 7.91 -9.79 10.59
C ASP A 130 6.52 -9.24 10.21
N ILE A 131 6.20 -8.00 10.60
CA ILE A 131 4.92 -7.34 10.22
C ILE A 131 4.90 -7.08 8.71
N ALA A 132 6.03 -6.65 8.14
CA ALA A 132 6.13 -6.47 6.69
C ALA A 132 5.98 -7.80 5.92
N CYS A 133 6.56 -8.89 6.43
CA CYS A 133 6.39 -10.23 5.86
C CYS A 133 4.93 -10.72 5.94
N ASP A 134 4.28 -10.59 7.10
CA ASP A 134 2.87 -10.95 7.31
C ASP A 134 1.92 -10.17 6.38
N LEU A 135 2.13 -8.87 6.19
CA LEU A 135 1.38 -8.05 5.22
C LEU A 135 1.52 -8.54 3.77
N VAL A 136 2.74 -8.85 3.35
CA VAL A 136 3.04 -9.37 2.00
C VAL A 136 2.35 -10.71 1.78
N GLU A 137 2.51 -11.65 2.73
CA GLU A 137 1.88 -12.96 2.67
C GLU A 137 0.35 -12.89 2.67
N ARG A 138 -0.26 -12.08 3.55
CA ARG A 138 -1.73 -11.91 3.62
C ARG A 138 -2.30 -11.43 2.29
N PHE A 139 -1.71 -10.38 1.71
CA PHE A 139 -2.21 -9.87 0.45
C PHE A 139 -2.05 -10.89 -0.67
N MET A 140 -0.95 -11.64 -0.69
CA MET A 140 -0.75 -12.70 -1.69
C MET A 140 -1.80 -13.82 -1.56
N LYS A 141 -2.05 -14.30 -0.34
CA LYS A 141 -3.08 -15.32 -0.05
C LYS A 141 -4.48 -14.82 -0.48
N LYS A 142 -4.79 -13.54 -0.24
CA LYS A 142 -6.07 -12.91 -0.66
C LYS A 142 -6.17 -12.74 -2.18
N ILE A 143 -5.08 -12.42 -2.89
CA ILE A 143 -5.07 -12.39 -4.37
C ILE A 143 -5.28 -13.79 -4.94
N GLN A 144 -4.62 -14.82 -4.38
CA GLN A 144 -4.65 -16.20 -4.90
C GLN A 144 -6.04 -16.86 -4.92
N THR A 145 -7.02 -16.38 -4.14
CA THR A 145 -8.40 -16.87 -4.18
C THR A 145 -9.19 -16.38 -5.40
N HIS A 146 -8.71 -15.35 -6.11
CA HIS A 146 -9.41 -14.70 -7.20
C HIS A 146 -9.08 -15.32 -8.56
N LYS A 147 -10.11 -15.52 -9.40
CA LYS A 147 -9.92 -16.00 -10.78
C LYS A 147 -9.30 -14.91 -11.65
N THR A 148 -8.21 -15.25 -12.33
CA THR A 148 -7.48 -14.35 -13.24
C THR A 148 -7.87 -14.57 -14.70
N TYR A 149 -7.79 -13.52 -15.50
CA TYR A 149 -7.94 -13.61 -16.94
C TYR A 149 -6.90 -14.58 -17.53
N ARG A 150 -7.34 -15.39 -18.51
CA ARG A 150 -6.50 -16.39 -19.21
C ARG A 150 -5.80 -17.39 -18.28
N ASN A 151 -6.32 -17.57 -17.06
CA ASN A 151 -5.75 -18.37 -15.97
C ASN A 151 -4.29 -17.99 -15.60
N ALA A 152 -3.90 -16.73 -15.80
CA ALA A 152 -2.55 -16.26 -15.49
C ALA A 152 -2.25 -16.40 -13.98
N THR A 153 -1.19 -17.10 -13.61
CA THR A 153 -0.86 -17.41 -12.21
C THR A 153 -0.60 -16.13 -11.42
N PRO A 154 -1.32 -15.84 -10.32
CA PRO A 154 -1.03 -14.67 -9.50
C PRO A 154 0.43 -14.63 -9.03
N THR A 155 1.05 -13.47 -9.14
CA THR A 155 2.36 -13.16 -8.55
C THR A 155 2.32 -11.77 -7.91
N GLN A 156 3.32 -11.46 -7.09
CA GLN A 156 3.36 -10.22 -6.32
C GLN A 156 4.74 -9.59 -6.39
N SER A 157 4.81 -8.26 -6.41
CA SER A 157 6.06 -7.51 -6.30
C SER A 157 5.93 -6.36 -5.31
N VAL A 158 6.96 -6.16 -4.49
CA VAL A 158 7.09 -4.97 -3.65
C VAL A 158 7.92 -3.95 -4.43
N LEU A 159 7.26 -3.22 -5.33
CA LEU A 159 7.93 -2.33 -6.28
C LEU A 159 7.17 -1.01 -6.43
N THR A 160 7.84 0.09 -6.11
CA THR A 160 7.35 1.45 -6.38
C THR A 160 8.39 2.22 -7.20
N ILE A 161 8.07 2.55 -8.45
CA ILE A 161 8.97 3.27 -9.36
C ILE A 161 8.95 4.76 -8.98
N THR A 162 7.95 5.51 -9.47
CA THR A 162 7.62 6.88 -9.02
C THR A 162 6.33 6.93 -8.20
N SER A 163 5.65 5.79 -8.04
CA SER A 163 4.37 5.68 -7.34
C SER A 163 4.48 6.00 -5.84
N ASN A 164 5.64 5.83 -5.22
CA ASN A 164 5.93 6.30 -3.86
C ASN A 164 5.68 7.81 -3.71
N VAL A 165 6.14 8.64 -4.66
CA VAL A 165 5.90 10.10 -4.66
C VAL A 165 4.42 10.42 -4.94
N VAL A 166 3.77 9.68 -5.85
CA VAL A 166 2.36 9.91 -6.22
C VAL A 166 1.40 9.53 -5.08
N TYR A 167 1.64 8.42 -4.39
CA TYR A 167 0.85 8.01 -3.23
C TYR A 167 1.21 8.81 -1.97
N GLY A 168 2.49 9.14 -1.75
CA GLY A 168 2.91 9.98 -0.62
C GLY A 168 2.27 11.37 -0.63
N LYS A 169 2.12 12.00 -1.81
CA LYS A 169 1.37 13.25 -2.00
C LYS A 169 -0.15 13.14 -1.74
N LYS A 170 -0.65 11.94 -1.43
CA LYS A 170 -2.05 11.65 -1.09
C LYS A 170 -2.20 10.95 0.27
N GLN A 171 -1.12 10.83 1.05
CA GLN A 171 -1.15 10.26 2.40
C GLN A 171 -1.39 11.34 3.46
N VAL A 172 -2.01 10.92 4.55
CA VAL A 172 -2.30 11.76 5.72
C VAL A 172 -1.01 11.96 6.53
N ILE A 173 -0.33 10.87 6.89
CA ILE A 173 0.93 10.88 7.65
C ILE A 173 2.06 11.46 6.77
N HIS A 174 2.54 12.65 7.13
CA HIS A 174 3.62 13.33 6.42
C HIS A 174 5.01 12.85 6.86
N ARG A 175 5.59 11.87 6.14
CA ARG A 175 7.05 11.70 6.09
C ARG A 175 7.63 12.51 4.93
N THR A 176 8.64 13.33 5.20
CA THR A 176 9.36 14.11 4.19
C THR A 176 10.15 13.20 3.25
N VAL A 177 9.59 12.92 2.06
CA VAL A 177 10.29 12.18 1.01
C VAL A 177 11.35 13.08 0.38
N VAL A 178 12.59 12.98 0.87
CA VAL A 178 13.75 13.61 0.25
C VAL A 178 14.14 12.80 -0.99
N VAL A 179 13.80 13.32 -2.18
CA VAL A 179 14.35 12.80 -3.44
C VAL A 179 15.79 13.28 -3.57
N GLN A 180 16.74 12.43 -3.20
CA GLN A 180 18.16 12.73 -3.35
C GLN A 180 18.63 12.30 -4.74
N GLU A 181 18.55 13.21 -5.71
CA GLU A 181 19.19 13.02 -7.01
C GLU A 181 20.71 12.81 -6.81
N ARG A 182 21.20 11.65 -7.24
CA ARG A 182 22.63 11.43 -7.51
C ARG A 182 22.78 11.09 -8.99
N HIS A 183 23.93 11.48 -9.56
CA HIS A 183 24.19 11.34 -10.99
C HIS A 183 24.12 9.89 -11.49
N LEU A 184 23.99 9.76 -12.80
CA LEU A 184 23.87 8.50 -13.54
C LEU A 184 24.99 7.53 -13.15
N ASP A 185 24.66 6.53 -12.34
CA ASP A 185 24.65 5.12 -12.75
C ASP A 185 24.05 4.25 -11.64
N GLN A 186 23.49 3.09 -12.01
CA GLN A 186 22.68 2.19 -11.17
C GLN A 186 21.31 2.77 -10.73
N VAL A 187 20.24 2.37 -11.42
CA VAL A 187 18.86 2.64 -11.00
C VAL A 187 18.46 1.66 -9.88
N GLN A 188 18.92 1.93 -8.66
CA GLN A 188 18.42 1.27 -7.45
C GLN A 188 17.99 2.34 -6.43
N THR A 189 16.67 2.57 -6.35
CA THR A 189 16.07 3.64 -5.53
C THR A 189 16.09 3.31 -4.04
N GLN A 190 17.28 3.29 -3.42
CA GLN A 190 17.43 3.19 -1.97
C GLN A 190 16.96 4.48 -1.29
N CYS A 191 15.75 4.45 -0.73
CA CYS A 191 15.22 5.55 0.08
C CYS A 191 15.80 5.53 1.50
N THR A 192 16.92 6.23 1.71
CA THR A 192 17.44 6.50 3.06
C THR A 192 16.47 7.39 3.84
N VAL A 193 15.86 6.87 4.90
CA VAL A 193 14.95 7.64 5.76
C VAL A 193 15.76 8.53 6.70
N VAL A 194 15.85 9.83 6.38
CA VAL A 194 16.49 10.83 7.23
C VAL A 194 15.45 11.49 8.14
N THR A 195 15.39 11.06 9.40
CA THR A 195 14.55 11.72 10.42
C THR A 195 15.13 13.10 10.76
N LYS A 196 14.37 14.17 10.47
CA LYS A 196 14.78 15.54 10.80
C LYS A 196 14.65 15.77 12.31
N LYS A 197 15.71 15.47 13.06
CA LYS A 197 15.80 15.70 14.51
C LYS A 197 15.58 17.18 14.81
N VAL A 198 14.43 17.50 15.41
CA VAL A 198 14.11 18.86 15.88
C VAL A 198 15.05 19.21 17.05
N ARG A 199 15.51 20.46 17.09
CA ARG A 199 16.24 21.09 18.19
C ARG A 199 15.35 22.10 18.87
#